data_AF-A0A6S7KEE9-F1
#
_entry.id   AF-A0A6S7KEE9-F1
#
_cell.length_a   1.000
_cell.length_b   1.000
_cell.length_c   1.000
_cell.angle_alpha   90.00
_cell.angle_beta   90.00
_cell.angle_gamma   90.00
#
_symmetry.space_group_name_H-M   'P 1'
#
loop_
_entity.id
_entity.type
_entity.pdbx_description
1 polymer ?
#
loop_
_entity_poly.entity_id
_entity_poly.type
_entity_poly.pdbx_seq_one_letter_code
_entity_poly.pdbx_strand_id
1 'polypeptide(L)'
;MNPSVITGDRLRPDLLLVTENRCLYILELTVGYESNLQVNANRKRQKYRDLINEQEADYDKLVKFVNLSLSTLGVFGRSSENFDGMLSSLKCDAKYSKYIKKKIVNICIRTSYYIFCKRNKVWDNPKLMLI
;
A
#
# COMPACT_ATOMS: atom_id res chain seq x y z
N MET A 1 2.76 18.55 -8.39
CA MET A 1 3.82 18.15 -7.43
C MET A 1 4.42 16.84 -7.88
N ASN A 2 5.75 16.71 -7.84
CA ASN A 2 6.46 15.47 -8.13
C ASN A 2 6.63 14.67 -6.82
N PRO A 3 6.51 13.32 -6.81
CA PRO A 3 6.87 12.47 -5.67
C PRO A 3 8.12 12.89 -4.89
N SER A 4 9.20 13.27 -5.58
CA SER A 4 10.45 13.72 -4.95
C SER A 4 10.29 14.99 -4.10
N VAL A 5 9.30 15.83 -4.39
CA VAL A 5 8.97 17.02 -3.60
C VAL A 5 8.20 16.64 -2.34
N ILE A 6 7.38 15.60 -2.41
CA ILE A 6 6.53 15.16 -1.29
C ILE A 6 7.35 14.31 -0.31
N THR A 7 8.15 13.36 -0.80
CA THR A 7 8.84 12.38 0.06
C THR A 7 10.34 12.61 0.22
N GLY A 8 10.90 13.56 -0.54
CA GLY A 8 12.34 13.67 -0.72
C GLY A 8 12.94 12.40 -1.32
N ASP A 9 14.26 12.26 -1.18
CA ASP A 9 15.02 11.08 -1.65
C ASP A 9 15.08 9.94 -0.61
N ARG A 10 14.62 10.18 0.62
CA ARG A 10 14.80 9.27 1.76
C ARG A 10 13.74 8.19 1.86
N LEU A 11 12.51 8.49 1.44
CA LEU A 11 11.37 7.61 1.56
C LEU A 11 10.75 7.36 0.19
N ARG A 12 10.42 6.10 -0.08
CA ARG A 12 9.79 5.66 -1.34
C ARG A 12 8.61 4.74 -1.00
N PRO A 13 7.41 5.32 -0.77
CA PRO A 13 6.19 4.52 -0.66
C PRO A 13 5.83 3.91 -2.01
N ASP A 14 5.04 2.83 -2.00
CA ASP A 14 4.62 2.13 -3.21
C ASP A 14 3.67 2.98 -4.07
N LEU A 15 2.83 3.81 -3.44
CA LEU A 15 1.96 4.75 -4.13
C LEU A 15 1.77 6.03 -3.30
N LEU A 16 1.87 7.16 -3.98
CA LEU A 16 1.43 8.46 -3.49
C LEU A 16 0.23 8.91 -4.31
N LEU A 17 -0.79 9.40 -3.64
CA LEU A 17 -1.99 9.88 -4.30
C LEU A 17 -2.47 11.16 -3.63
N VAL A 18 -2.57 12.23 -4.41
CA VAL A 18 -3.20 13.48 -3.98
C VAL A 18 -4.57 13.56 -4.64
N THR A 19 -5.61 13.76 -3.84
CA THR A 19 -6.99 13.90 -4.36
C THR A 19 -7.35 15.36 -4.63
N GLU A 20 -8.47 15.59 -5.31
CA GLU A 20 -9.00 16.94 -5.59
C GLU A 20 -9.17 17.78 -4.31
N ASN A 21 -9.52 17.13 -3.19
CA ASN A 21 -9.69 17.78 -1.89
C ASN A 21 -8.37 18.02 -1.15
N ARG A 22 -7.24 18.01 -1.86
CA ARG A 22 -5.88 18.12 -1.30
C ARG A 22 -5.59 17.10 -0.20
N CYS A 23 -6.22 15.93 -0.22
CA CYS A 23 -5.87 14.84 0.71
C CYS A 23 -4.72 14.02 0.13
N LEU A 24 -3.62 13.90 0.87
CA LEU A 24 -2.48 13.08 0.52
C LEU A 24 -2.63 11.67 1.12
N TYR A 25 -2.69 10.66 0.28
CA TYR A 25 -2.61 9.26 0.67
C TYR A 25 -1.21 8.71 0.40
N ILE A 26 -0.59 8.18 1.45
CA ILE A 26 0.69 7.48 1.41
C ILE A 26 0.38 5.99 1.56
N LEU A 27 0.52 5.23 0.48
CA LEU A 27 0.19 3.82 0.45
C LEU A 27 1.43 2.95 0.41
N GLU A 28 1.46 1.95 1.30
CA GLU A 28 2.48 0.93 1.37
C GLU A 28 1.83 -0.47 1.27
N LEU A 29 2.35 -1.29 0.37
CA LEU A 29 2.07 -2.71 0.26
C LEU A 29 2.91 -3.46 1.28
N THR A 30 2.32 -4.44 1.96
CA THR A 30 3.03 -5.26 2.92
C THR A 30 2.61 -6.71 2.75
N VAL A 31 3.58 -7.59 2.55
CA VAL A 31 3.36 -9.03 2.50
C VAL A 31 4.06 -9.66 3.69
N GLY A 32 3.36 -10.53 4.41
CA GLY A 32 3.95 -11.23 5.55
C GLY A 32 3.06 -12.33 6.09
N TYR A 33 3.63 -13.13 6.99
CA TYR A 33 2.89 -14.10 7.77
C TYR A 33 1.79 -13.42 8.59
N GLU A 34 0.66 -14.09 8.71
CA GLU A 34 -0.56 -13.62 9.36
C GLU A 34 -0.29 -13.11 10.79
N SER A 35 0.54 -13.84 11.55
CA SER A 35 0.94 -13.48 12.91
C SER A 35 1.73 -12.17 13.00
N ASN A 36 2.40 -11.76 11.92
CA ASN A 36 3.29 -10.60 11.86
C ASN A 36 2.69 -9.41 11.11
N LEU A 37 1.53 -9.54 10.46
CA LEU A 37 0.93 -8.47 9.65
C LEU A 37 0.74 -7.18 10.44
N GLN A 38 0.19 -7.27 11.66
CA GLN A 38 -0.06 -6.09 12.49
C GLN A 38 1.23 -5.40 12.90
N VAL A 39 2.25 -6.17 13.28
CA VAL A 39 3.56 -5.65 13.67
C VAL A 39 4.23 -4.96 12.49
N ASN A 40 4.17 -5.57 11.30
CA ASN A 40 4.71 -4.99 10.08
C ASN A 40 3.98 -3.69 9.68
N ALA A 41 2.66 -3.68 9.74
CA ALA A 41 1.85 -2.50 9.47
C ALA A 41 2.20 -1.34 10.42
N ASN A 42 2.34 -1.63 11.73
CA ASN A 42 2.74 -0.64 12.73
C ASN A 42 4.16 -0.11 12.48
N ARG A 43 5.11 -0.97 12.16
CA ARG A 43 6.49 -0.58 11.81
C ARG A 43 6.53 0.31 10.57
N LYS A 44 5.74 0.00 9.53
CA LYS A 44 5.64 0.83 8.33
C LYS A 44 4.97 2.17 8.63
N ARG A 45 3.90 2.19 9.43
CA ARG A 45 3.28 3.45 9.89
C ARG A 45 4.30 4.32 10.64
N GLN A 46 5.12 3.71 11.49
CA GLN A 46 6.19 4.40 12.20
C GLN A 46 7.22 5.01 11.26
N LYS A 47 7.65 4.26 10.23
CA LYS A 47 8.60 4.72 9.20
C LYS A 47 8.13 6.01 8.52
N TYR A 48 6.84 6.17 8.30
CA TYR A 48 6.27 7.33 7.62
C TYR A 48 5.76 8.42 8.56
N ARG A 49 5.92 8.28 9.88
CA ARG A 49 5.38 9.23 10.86
C ARG A 49 5.87 10.66 10.61
N ASP A 50 7.17 10.83 10.44
CA ASP A 50 7.77 12.16 10.29
C ASP A 50 7.33 12.80 8.97
N LEU A 51 7.32 12.03 7.88
CA LEU A 51 6.78 12.47 6.59
C LEU A 51 5.32 12.91 6.69
N ILE A 52 4.48 12.17 7.40
CA ILE A 52 3.07 12.55 7.60
C ILE A 52 3.00 13.91 8.27
N ASN A 53 3.73 14.10 9.37
CA ASN A 53 3.74 15.35 10.13
C ASN A 53 4.28 16.53 9.30
N GLU A 54 5.35 16.33 8.52
CA GLU A 54 5.94 17.35 7.66
C GLU A 54 4.95 17.83 6.59
N GLN A 55 4.16 16.92 6.02
CA GLN A 55 3.23 17.21 4.94
C GLN A 55 1.87 17.72 5.44
N GLU A 56 1.56 17.63 6.74
CA GLU A 56 0.26 18.07 7.27
C GLU A 56 -0.02 19.55 7.01
N ALA A 57 1.00 20.40 7.01
CA ALA A 57 0.85 21.83 6.72
C ALA A 57 0.46 22.11 5.26
N ASP A 58 0.98 21.33 4.32
CA ASP A 58 0.79 21.54 2.87
C ASP A 58 -0.54 20.97 2.35
N TYR A 59 -1.14 20.07 3.13
CA TYR A 59 -2.35 19.31 2.78
C TYR A 59 -3.49 19.47 3.79
N ASP A 60 -3.58 20.62 4.47
CA ASP A 60 -4.70 20.96 5.37
C ASP A 60 -4.98 19.89 6.45
N LYS A 61 -3.92 19.24 6.94
CA LYS A 61 -3.94 18.10 7.88
C LYS A 61 -4.65 16.84 7.35
N LEU A 62 -4.86 16.74 6.04
CA LEU A 62 -5.45 15.58 5.36
C LEU A 62 -4.38 14.65 4.80
N VAL A 63 -3.43 14.22 5.64
CA VAL A 63 -2.42 13.23 5.25
C VAL A 63 -2.76 11.87 5.88
N LYS A 64 -2.95 10.85 5.05
CA LYS A 64 -3.41 9.51 5.47
C LYS A 64 -2.44 8.44 5.05
N PHE A 65 -2.01 7.64 6.01
CA PHE A 65 -1.23 6.42 5.75
C PHE A 65 -2.15 5.23 5.51
N VAL A 66 -1.97 4.55 4.38
CA VAL A 66 -2.68 3.34 3.99
C VAL A 66 -1.70 2.18 3.96
N ASN A 67 -1.86 1.22 4.86
CA ASN A 67 -1.11 -0.03 4.76
C ASN A 67 -2.00 -1.14 4.19
N LEU A 68 -1.65 -1.60 2.99
CA LEU A 68 -2.26 -2.78 2.39
C LEU A 68 -1.44 -4.01 2.75
N SER A 69 -1.68 -4.50 3.97
CA SER A 69 -1.15 -5.78 4.44
C SER A 69 -1.92 -6.94 3.83
N LEU A 70 -1.19 -7.89 3.26
CA LEU A 70 -1.68 -9.08 2.57
C LEU A 70 -0.92 -10.31 3.04
N SER A 71 -1.63 -11.42 3.23
CA SER A 71 -1.04 -12.71 3.54
C SER A 71 -1.53 -13.81 2.62
N THR A 72 -1.05 -15.04 2.84
CA THR A 72 -1.44 -16.21 2.05
C THR A 72 -2.93 -16.52 2.12
N LEU A 73 -3.60 -16.12 3.22
CA LEU A 73 -5.05 -16.23 3.38
C LEU A 73 -5.85 -15.09 2.74
N GLY A 74 -5.20 -14.14 2.06
CA GLY A 74 -5.86 -13.01 1.42
C GLY A 74 -6.38 -11.94 2.40
N VAL A 75 -5.85 -11.92 3.63
CA VAL A 75 -6.25 -10.97 4.67
C VAL A 75 -5.81 -9.57 4.27
N PHE A 76 -6.77 -8.67 4.06
CA PHE A 76 -6.55 -7.23 4.23
C PHE A 76 -6.50 -6.97 5.74
N GLY A 77 -5.45 -6.30 6.23
CA GLY A 77 -5.38 -5.90 7.65
C GLY A 77 -6.67 -5.21 8.11
N ARG A 78 -7.03 -5.39 9.40
CA ARG A 78 -8.28 -4.85 9.98
C ARG A 78 -8.44 -3.33 9.87
N SER A 79 -7.39 -2.60 9.49
CA SER A 79 -7.38 -1.16 9.27
C SER A 79 -7.58 -0.77 7.79
N SER A 80 -8.55 -1.38 7.09
CA SER A 80 -8.85 -0.99 5.70
C SER A 80 -9.58 0.34 5.57
N GLU A 81 -9.98 0.97 6.67
CA GLU A 81 -10.73 2.23 6.69
C GLU A 81 -10.06 3.33 5.89
N ASN A 82 -8.73 3.46 5.98
CA ASN A 82 -8.00 4.46 5.19
C ASN A 82 -7.98 4.11 3.70
N PHE A 83 -7.98 2.82 3.34
CA PHE A 83 -8.09 2.39 1.95
C PHE A 83 -9.50 2.63 1.41
N ASP A 84 -10.53 2.35 2.20
CA ASP A 84 -11.93 2.68 1.87
C ASP A 84 -12.14 4.19 1.69
N GLY A 85 -11.57 4.98 2.59
CA GLY A 85 -11.56 6.44 2.49
C GLY A 85 -10.84 6.93 1.24
N MET A 86 -9.73 6.30 0.87
CA MET A 86 -8.99 6.58 -0.36
C MET A 86 -9.84 6.31 -1.60
N LEU A 87 -10.46 5.13 -1.70
CA LEU A 87 -11.32 4.76 -2.83
C LEU A 87 -12.53 5.71 -2.93
N SER A 88 -13.14 6.05 -1.79
CA SER A 88 -14.25 7.01 -1.74
C SER A 88 -13.83 8.40 -2.21
N SER A 89 -12.62 8.84 -1.85
CA SER A 89 -12.05 10.12 -2.30
C SER A 89 -11.74 10.14 -3.80
N LEU A 90 -11.57 8.96 -4.40
CA LEU A 90 -11.45 8.79 -5.86
C LEU A 90 -12.81 8.63 -6.55
N LYS A 91 -13.91 8.93 -5.86
CA LYS A 91 -15.29 8.80 -6.36
C LYS A 91 -15.60 7.36 -6.81
N CYS A 92 -14.92 6.36 -6.25
CA CYS A 92 -15.25 4.96 -6.47
C CYS A 92 -16.53 4.61 -5.70
N ASP A 93 -17.57 4.18 -6.40
CA ASP A 93 -18.79 3.70 -5.75
C ASP A 93 -18.52 2.40 -4.94
N ALA A 94 -19.50 1.98 -4.14
CA ALA A 94 -19.37 0.79 -3.31
C ALA A 94 -19.15 -0.50 -4.14
N LYS A 95 -19.75 -0.58 -5.33
CA LYS A 95 -19.65 -1.74 -6.22
C LYS A 95 -18.24 -1.86 -6.79
N TYR A 96 -17.67 -0.75 -7.23
CA TYR A 96 -16.34 -0.64 -7.80
C TYR A 96 -15.27 -0.80 -6.72
N SER A 97 -15.48 -0.22 -5.53
CA SER A 97 -14.59 -0.43 -4.38
C SER A 97 -14.52 -1.90 -3.99
N LYS A 98 -15.66 -2.59 -3.93
CA LYS A 98 -15.72 -4.05 -3.72
C LYS A 98 -15.02 -4.82 -4.84
N TYR A 99 -15.19 -4.40 -6.09
CA TYR A 99 -14.50 -5.00 -7.23
C TYR A 99 -12.97 -4.87 -7.11
N ILE A 100 -12.45 -3.67 -6.81
CA ILE A 100 -11.01 -3.41 -6.62
C ILE A 100 -10.46 -4.30 -5.52
N LYS A 101 -11.09 -4.30 -4.33
CA LYS A 101 -10.68 -5.15 -3.21
C LYS A 101 -10.60 -6.62 -3.62
N LYS A 102 -11.65 -7.15 -4.26
CA LYS A 102 -11.69 -8.53 -4.74
C LYS A 102 -10.59 -8.81 -5.77
N LYS A 103 -10.31 -7.85 -6.66
CA LYS A 103 -9.26 -7.96 -7.67
C LYS A 103 -7.87 -8.02 -7.03
N ILE A 104 -7.59 -7.16 -6.05
CA ILE A 104 -6.34 -7.16 -5.28
C ILE A 104 -6.17 -8.50 -4.58
N VAL A 105 -7.16 -8.95 -3.77
CA VAL A 105 -7.10 -10.26 -3.08
C VAL A 105 -6.81 -11.39 -4.06
N ASN A 106 -7.53 -11.44 -5.19
CA ASN A 106 -7.35 -12.51 -6.18
C ASN A 106 -5.96 -12.50 -6.80
N ILE A 107 -5.40 -11.32 -7.10
CA ILE A 107 -4.02 -11.20 -7.61
C ILE A 107 -3.05 -11.72 -6.53
N CYS A 108 -3.21 -11.31 -5.28
CA CYS A 108 -2.35 -11.71 -4.17
C CYS A 108 -2.35 -13.22 -3.95
N ILE A 109 -3.52 -13.87 -3.95
CA ILE A 109 -3.64 -15.33 -3.82
C ILE A 109 -2.93 -16.02 -4.99
N ARG A 110 -3.22 -15.61 -6.23
CA ARG A 110 -2.62 -16.22 -7.43
C ARG A 110 -1.10 -16.08 -7.45
N THR A 111 -0.59 -14.89 -7.17
CA THR A 111 0.84 -14.60 -7.13
C THR A 111 1.52 -15.37 -5.99
N SER A 112 0.92 -15.42 -4.81
CA SER A 112 1.47 -16.18 -3.67
C SER A 112 1.54 -17.67 -3.96
N TYR A 113 0.48 -18.23 -4.55
CA TYR A 113 0.47 -19.64 -4.98
C TYR A 113 1.54 -19.90 -6.05
N TYR A 114 1.64 -19.02 -7.05
CA TYR A 114 2.67 -19.12 -8.08
C TYR A 114 4.09 -19.11 -7.48
N ILE A 115 4.39 -18.14 -6.61
CA ILE A 115 5.67 -18.06 -5.89
C ILE A 115 5.90 -19.37 -5.13
N PHE A 116 4.92 -19.86 -4.38
CA PHE A 116 5.03 -21.12 -3.65
C PHE A 116 5.37 -22.29 -4.59
N CYS A 117 4.66 -22.46 -5.70
CA CYS A 117 4.92 -23.54 -6.67
C CYS A 117 6.28 -23.43 -7.37
N LYS A 118 6.82 -22.21 -7.52
CA LYS A 118 8.09 -21.95 -8.21
C LYS A 118 9.28 -21.74 -7.27
N ARG A 119 9.07 -21.72 -5.95
CA ARG A 119 10.13 -21.38 -4.97
C ARG A 119 11.40 -22.23 -5.04
N ASN A 120 11.30 -23.48 -5.50
CA ASN A 120 12.42 -24.40 -5.65
C ASN A 120 12.96 -24.51 -7.09
N LYS A 121 12.46 -23.67 -8.00
CA LYS A 121 13.01 -23.56 -9.36
C LYS A 121 14.03 -22.44 -9.38
N VAL A 122 14.98 -22.47 -10.32
CA VAL A 122 15.85 -21.32 -10.58
C VAL A 122 14.95 -20.16 -11.00
N TRP A 123 14.97 -19.08 -10.22
CA TRP A 123 14.36 -17.82 -10.61
C TRP A 123 15.40 -17.14 -11.47
N ASP A 124 15.23 -17.18 -12.80
CA ASP A 124 16.03 -16.32 -13.67
C ASP A 124 15.80 -14.89 -13.18
N ASN A 125 16.90 -14.18 -12.86
CA ASN A 125 16.79 -12.78 -12.48
C ASN A 125 16.04 -12.06 -13.59
N PRO A 126 14.83 -11.55 -13.36
CA PRO A 126 14.12 -10.82 -14.40
C PRO A 126 15.01 -9.66 -14.80
N LYS A 127 15.13 -9.38 -16.10
CA LYS A 127 16.03 -8.35 -16.64
C LYS A 127 15.92 -6.98 -15.94
N LEU A 128 14.78 -6.71 -15.30
CA LEU A 128 14.51 -5.53 -14.45
C LEU A 128 15.28 -5.46 -13.11
N MET A 129 15.90 -6.54 -12.66
CA MET A 129 16.69 -6.63 -11.40
C MET A 129 18.19 -6.67 -11.65
N LEU A 130 18.63 -6.58 -12.92
CA LEU A 130 20.03 -6.43 -13.30
C LEU A 130 20.31 -4.92 -13.41
N ILE A 131 20.58 -4.28 -12.28
CA ILE A 131 21.19 -2.94 -12.21
C ILE A 131 22.59 -3.12 -11.67
#